data_AF-A0AAE0KIH5-F1
#
_entry.id   AF-A0AAE0KIH5-F1
#
_cell.length_a   1.000
_cell.length_b   1.000
_cell.length_c   1.000
_cell.angle_alpha   90.00
_cell.angle_beta   90.00
_cell.angle_gamma   90.00
#
_symmetry.space_group_name_H-M   'P 1'
#
loop_
_entity.id
_entity.type
_entity.pdbx_description
1 polymer ?
#
loop_
_entity_poly.entity_id
_entity_poly.type
_entity_poly.pdbx_seq_one_letter_code
_entity_poly.pdbx_strand_id
1 'polypeptide(L)'
;MSLTMITGLHHVNIIVPPGTLPAAQEFYGSTLGLAARPVPAAQRDSLAWFDIAASGQQLHVAFGRPDEDFTPAARQARNHPCFRVESPELLAKLQQRVWDHFSAGGEAAPSECDRPGGESSGSKGVEYPTRFFARDFAGNRLEFSL
;
A
#
# COMPACT_ATOMS: atom_id res chain seq x y z
N MET A 1 -30.33 -16.88 -15.39
CA MET A 1 -29.14 -16.62 -14.54
C MET A 1 -28.33 -15.54 -15.23
N SER A 2 -28.07 -14.41 -14.56
CA SER A 2 -27.16 -13.40 -15.11
C SER A 2 -25.75 -14.00 -15.12
N LEU A 3 -25.07 -13.99 -16.28
CA LEU A 3 -23.67 -14.37 -16.38
C LEU A 3 -22.84 -13.20 -15.80
N THR A 4 -22.55 -13.27 -14.51
CA THR A 4 -21.60 -12.35 -13.89
C THR A 4 -20.19 -12.66 -14.41
N MET A 5 -19.69 -11.83 -15.34
CA MET A 5 -18.37 -12.02 -15.97
C MET A 5 -17.20 -11.51 -15.11
N ILE A 6 -17.43 -10.49 -14.28
CA ILE A 6 -16.42 -9.93 -13.38
C ILE A 6 -16.76 -10.36 -11.96
N THR A 7 -15.91 -11.17 -11.36
CA THR A 7 -16.17 -11.81 -10.06
C THR A 7 -15.49 -11.12 -8.88
N GLY A 8 -14.63 -10.13 -9.14
CA GLY A 8 -13.95 -9.35 -8.11
C GLY A 8 -12.66 -8.70 -8.60
N LEU A 9 -11.99 -8.01 -7.68
CA LEU A 9 -10.62 -7.54 -7.91
C LEU A 9 -9.66 -8.73 -7.86
N HIS A 10 -8.89 -8.92 -8.92
CA HIS A 10 -7.79 -9.87 -8.93
C HIS A 10 -6.54 -9.27 -8.30
N HIS A 11 -6.20 -8.04 -8.68
CA HIS A 11 -5.04 -7.33 -8.17
C HIS A 11 -5.24 -5.83 -8.32
N VAL A 12 -4.42 -5.08 -7.61
CA VAL A 12 -4.20 -3.64 -7.85
C VAL A 12 -2.72 -3.46 -8.18
N ASN A 13 -2.43 -2.50 -9.07
CA ASN A 13 -1.06 -2.15 -9.41
C ASN A 13 -0.75 -0.75 -8.87
N ILE A 14 0.41 -0.62 -8.25
CA ILE A 14 1.00 0.66 -7.85
C ILE A 14 2.37 0.82 -8.52
N ILE A 15 2.87 2.05 -8.53
CA ILE A 15 4.12 2.38 -9.21
C ILE A 15 5.13 3.01 -8.25
N VAL A 16 6.38 2.61 -8.36
CA VAL A 16 7.50 3.12 -7.56
C VAL A 16 8.63 3.58 -8.49
N PRO A 17 9.57 4.42 -8.04
CA PRO A 17 10.67 4.84 -8.90
C PRO A 17 11.52 3.66 -9.38
N PRO A 18 12.09 3.72 -10.60
CA PRO A 18 13.01 2.69 -11.08
C PRO A 18 14.16 2.41 -10.09
N GLY A 19 14.51 1.14 -9.92
CA GLY A 19 15.59 0.72 -9.02
C GLY A 19 15.20 0.56 -7.55
N THR A 20 13.94 0.82 -7.18
CA THR A 20 13.50 0.83 -5.77
C THR A 20 12.76 -0.45 -5.32
N LEU A 21 12.89 -1.57 -6.04
CA LEU A 21 12.30 -2.84 -5.60
C LEU A 21 12.78 -3.31 -4.21
N PRO A 22 14.04 -3.08 -3.78
CA PRO A 22 14.46 -3.38 -2.41
C PRO A 22 13.63 -2.61 -1.36
N ALA A 23 13.38 -1.31 -1.59
CA ALA A 23 12.53 -0.50 -0.74
C ALA A 23 11.07 -0.99 -0.75
N ALA A 24 10.58 -1.46 -1.90
CA ALA A 24 9.26 -2.10 -1.99
C ALA A 24 9.19 -3.39 -1.16
N GLN A 25 10.22 -4.24 -1.17
CA GLN A 25 10.26 -5.46 -0.36
C GLN A 25 10.30 -5.15 1.14
N GLU A 26 11.05 -4.13 1.54
CA GLU A 26 11.10 -3.67 2.92
C GLU A 26 9.74 -3.11 3.37
N PHE A 27 9.17 -2.17 2.63
CA PHE A 27 7.91 -1.54 3.00
C PHE A 27 6.72 -2.51 2.93
N TYR A 28 6.45 -3.11 1.75
CA TYR A 28 5.29 -3.98 1.57
C TYR A 28 5.45 -5.33 2.25
N GLY A 29 6.64 -5.93 2.14
CA GLY A 29 6.91 -7.24 2.72
C GLY A 29 7.12 -7.18 4.24
N SER A 30 7.93 -6.24 4.71
CA SER A 30 8.34 -6.21 6.14
C SER A 30 7.48 -5.26 6.98
N THR A 31 7.22 -4.03 6.53
CA THR A 31 6.40 -3.07 7.31
C THR A 31 4.93 -3.48 7.31
N LEU A 32 4.35 -3.73 6.13
CA LEU A 32 2.95 -4.12 6.02
C LEU A 32 2.75 -5.63 6.30
N GLY A 33 3.79 -6.45 6.11
CA GLY A 33 3.70 -7.89 6.34
C GLY A 33 3.05 -8.67 5.21
N LEU A 34 3.02 -8.13 3.99
CA LEU A 34 2.47 -8.86 2.83
C LEU A 34 3.43 -9.97 2.39
N ALA A 35 2.88 -11.09 1.92
CA ALA A 35 3.70 -12.23 1.52
C ALA A 35 4.26 -12.01 0.10
N ALA A 36 5.58 -11.93 -0.04
CA ALA A 36 6.22 -11.81 -1.35
C ALA A 36 5.93 -13.04 -2.22
N ARG A 37 5.61 -12.79 -3.49
CA ARG A 37 5.33 -13.81 -4.50
C ARG A 37 6.35 -13.73 -5.64
N PRO A 38 6.84 -14.88 -6.15
CA PRO A 38 7.66 -14.90 -7.35
C PRO A 38 6.94 -14.26 -8.54
N VAL A 39 7.64 -13.37 -9.24
CA VAL A 39 7.23 -12.82 -10.54
C VAL A 39 7.78 -13.70 -11.67
N PRO A 40 7.29 -13.55 -12.92
CA PRO A 40 7.92 -14.19 -14.07
C PRO A 40 9.42 -13.86 -14.15
N ALA A 41 10.26 -14.86 -14.44
CA ALA A 41 11.71 -14.72 -14.40
C ALA A 41 12.24 -13.55 -15.26
N ALA A 42 11.63 -13.29 -16.41
CA ALA A 42 11.99 -12.18 -17.29
C ALA A 42 11.70 -10.78 -16.72
N GLN A 43 10.92 -10.68 -15.64
CA GLN A 43 10.48 -9.41 -15.03
C GLN A 43 10.95 -9.27 -13.57
N ARG A 44 11.86 -10.15 -13.13
CA ARG A 44 12.34 -10.18 -11.73
C ARG A 44 12.97 -8.88 -11.24
N ASP A 45 13.52 -8.10 -12.17
CA ASP A 45 14.21 -6.84 -11.86
C ASP A 45 13.34 -5.60 -12.14
N SER A 46 12.07 -5.78 -12.52
CA SER A 46 11.14 -4.69 -12.84
C SER A 46 9.77 -4.80 -12.17
N LEU A 47 9.48 -5.92 -11.50
CA LEU A 47 8.23 -6.14 -10.77
C LEU A 47 8.49 -6.74 -9.38
N ALA A 48 7.62 -6.40 -8.43
CA ALA A 48 7.44 -7.14 -7.19
C ALA A 48 5.95 -7.43 -6.99
N TRP A 49 5.61 -8.67 -6.64
CA TRP A 49 4.25 -9.08 -6.33
C TRP A 49 4.13 -9.48 -4.87
N PHE A 50 3.01 -9.13 -4.25
CA PHE A 50 2.68 -9.51 -2.89
C PHE A 50 1.27 -10.08 -2.83
N ASP A 51 1.12 -11.23 -2.19
CA ASP A 51 -0.19 -11.83 -1.90
C ASP A 51 -0.83 -11.15 -0.68
N ILE A 52 -2.11 -10.82 -0.79
CA ILE A 52 -2.91 -10.23 0.29
C ILE A 52 -3.55 -11.37 1.09
N ALA A 53 -2.79 -11.86 2.07
CA ALA A 53 -3.16 -13.04 2.87
C ALA A 53 -3.61 -14.22 1.98
N ALA A 54 -4.54 -15.04 2.44
CA ALA A 54 -5.09 -16.17 1.67
C ALA A 54 -6.26 -15.76 0.73
N SER A 55 -6.45 -14.47 0.45
CA SER A 55 -7.60 -13.99 -0.33
C SER A 55 -7.55 -14.31 -1.83
N GLY A 56 -6.35 -14.63 -2.35
CA GLY A 56 -6.08 -14.71 -3.78
C GLY A 56 -5.90 -13.35 -4.47
N GLN A 57 -6.13 -12.23 -3.76
CA GLN A 57 -5.86 -10.89 -4.27
C GLN A 57 -4.40 -10.52 -4.09
N GLN A 58 -3.91 -9.64 -4.96
CA GLN A 58 -2.49 -9.28 -4.99
C GLN A 58 -2.27 -7.77 -5.09
N LEU A 59 -1.15 -7.33 -4.53
CA LEU A 59 -0.54 -6.04 -4.84
C LEU A 59 0.60 -6.26 -5.83
N HIS A 60 0.51 -5.61 -6.98
CA HIS A 60 1.61 -5.54 -7.95
C HIS A 60 2.32 -4.20 -7.80
N VAL A 61 3.64 -4.25 -7.77
CA VAL A 61 4.52 -3.08 -7.74
C VAL A 61 5.33 -3.08 -9.02
N ALA A 62 5.18 -2.02 -9.81
CA ALA A 62 5.91 -1.81 -11.06
C ALA A 62 6.70 -0.50 -11.02
N PHE A 63 7.60 -0.30 -11.97
CA PHE A 63 8.25 0.99 -12.13
C PHE A 63 7.37 1.99 -12.89
N GLY A 64 7.27 3.20 -12.35
CA GLY A 64 6.65 4.34 -13.02
C GLY A 64 7.66 5.14 -13.87
N ARG A 65 7.15 6.14 -14.59
CA ARG A 65 7.94 7.09 -15.39
C ARG A 65 8.41 8.24 -14.51
N PRO A 66 9.73 8.42 -14.31
CA PRO A 66 10.29 9.44 -13.40
C PRO A 66 9.71 10.84 -13.55
N ASP A 67 9.58 11.33 -14.79
CA ASP A 67 9.23 12.71 -15.10
C ASP A 67 7.72 12.99 -15.06
N GLU A 68 6.88 11.97 -14.92
CA GLU A 68 5.42 12.10 -14.93
C GLU A 68 4.81 11.63 -13.62
N ASP A 69 5.17 10.42 -13.20
CA ASP A 69 4.43 9.68 -12.17
C ASP A 69 4.89 10.04 -10.75
N PHE A 70 6.01 10.75 -10.61
CA PHE A 70 6.57 11.16 -9.31
C PHE A 70 6.75 12.68 -9.20
N THR A 71 6.03 13.46 -10.01
CA THR A 71 5.94 14.91 -9.84
C THR A 71 5.29 15.28 -8.51
N PRO A 72 5.48 16.50 -7.98
CA PRO A 72 4.79 16.94 -6.76
C PRO A 72 3.27 16.82 -6.84
N ALA A 73 2.68 17.07 -8.03
CA ALA A 73 1.25 16.91 -8.25
C ALA A 73 0.81 15.44 -8.22
N ALA A 74 1.57 14.54 -8.85
CA ALA A 74 1.29 13.11 -8.81
C ALA A 74 1.35 12.55 -7.38
N ARG A 75 2.31 13.00 -6.56
CA ARG A 75 2.42 12.60 -5.14
C ARG A 75 1.27 13.10 -4.26
N GLN A 76 0.52 14.11 -4.69
CA GLN A 76 -0.68 14.57 -3.98
C GLN A 76 -1.94 13.78 -4.38
N ALA A 77 -1.84 12.88 -5.36
CA ALA A 77 -2.98 12.11 -5.82
C ALA A 77 -3.62 11.32 -4.68
N ARG A 78 -4.96 11.24 -4.75
CA ARG A 78 -5.80 10.63 -3.71
C ARG A 78 -6.28 9.23 -4.08
N ASN A 79 -6.03 8.74 -5.29
CA ASN A 79 -6.31 7.34 -5.66
C ASN A 79 -5.47 6.40 -4.81
N HIS A 80 -6.09 5.33 -4.33
CA HIS A 80 -5.44 4.38 -3.45
C HIS A 80 -6.18 3.04 -3.46
N PRO A 81 -5.49 1.93 -3.21
CA PRO A 81 -6.14 0.74 -2.70
C PRO A 81 -6.48 0.93 -1.20
N CYS A 82 -7.59 0.33 -0.79
CA CYS A 82 -7.94 0.18 0.63
C CYS A 82 -7.79 -1.29 1.02
N PHE A 83 -6.90 -1.57 1.97
CA PHE A 83 -6.65 -2.91 2.48
C PHE A 83 -7.56 -3.16 3.68
N ARG A 84 -8.31 -4.26 3.62
CA ARG A 84 -9.09 -4.74 4.75
C ARG A 84 -8.17 -5.31 5.83
N VAL A 85 -8.40 -4.90 7.07
CA VAL A 85 -7.73 -5.39 8.27
C VAL A 85 -8.76 -6.08 9.15
N GLU A 86 -8.40 -7.26 9.66
CA GLU A 86 -9.35 -8.19 10.28
C GLU A 86 -10.03 -7.66 11.55
N SER A 87 -9.36 -6.81 12.32
CA SER A 87 -9.92 -6.30 13.57
C SER A 87 -9.37 -4.91 13.95
N PRO A 88 -10.06 -4.17 14.85
CA PRO A 88 -9.57 -2.91 15.38
C PRO A 88 -8.18 -3.00 16.03
N GLU A 89 -7.92 -4.10 16.74
CA GLU A 89 -6.63 -4.33 17.42
C GLU A 89 -5.50 -4.51 16.40
N LEU A 90 -5.76 -5.27 15.33
CA LEU A 90 -4.80 -5.46 14.25
C LEU A 90 -4.61 -4.20 13.42
N LEU A 91 -5.67 -3.39 13.25
CA LEU A 91 -5.59 -2.09 12.59
C LEU A 91 -4.68 -1.13 13.39
N ALA A 92 -4.86 -1.05 14.71
CA ALA A 92 -4.01 -0.25 15.58
C ALA A 92 -2.54 -0.74 15.59
N LYS A 93 -2.34 -2.07 15.63
CA LYS A 93 -1.00 -2.66 15.55
C LYS A 93 -0.31 -2.36 14.23
N LEU A 94 -1.03 -2.45 13.12
CA LEU A 94 -0.51 -2.11 11.80
C LEU A 94 -0.17 -0.62 11.70
N GLN A 95 -1.04 0.26 12.21
CA GLN A 95 -0.77 1.69 12.28
C GLN A 95 0.52 1.98 13.07
N GLN A 96 0.71 1.33 14.22
CA GLN A 96 1.92 1.49 15.01
C GLN A 96 3.18 1.03 14.24
N ARG A 97 3.13 -0.12 13.55
CA ARG A 97 4.26 -0.59 12.71
C ARG A 97 4.64 0.41 11.62
N VAL A 98 3.64 0.98 10.94
CA VAL A 98 3.86 1.99 9.91
C VAL A 98 4.48 3.26 10.52
N TRP A 99 3.97 3.69 11.68
CA TRP A 99 4.49 4.85 12.41
C TRP A 99 5.92 4.65 12.92
N ASP A 100 6.26 3.45 13.40
CA ASP A 100 7.60 3.12 13.87
C ASP A 100 8.59 3.17 12.70
N HIS A 101 8.23 2.61 11.54
CA HIS A 101 9.06 2.71 10.33
C HIS A 101 9.18 4.16 9.84
N PHE A 102 8.09 4.92 9.84
CA PHE A 102 8.11 6.37 9.55
C PHE A 102 9.11 7.10 10.45
N SER A 103 9.07 6.84 11.75
CA SER A 103 9.90 7.51 12.76
C SER A 103 11.37 7.11 12.65
N ALA A 104 11.65 5.87 12.28
CA ALA A 104 13.01 5.37 12.05
C ALA A 104 13.65 5.99 10.80
N GLY A 105 12.84 6.33 9.78
CA GLY A 105 13.33 6.83 8.51
C GLY A 105 14.01 5.74 7.68
N GLY A 106 14.70 6.15 6.60
CA GLY A 106 15.32 5.24 5.64
C GLY A 106 14.69 5.33 4.25
N GLU A 107 15.31 4.69 3.27
CA GLU A 107 14.87 4.76 1.86
C GLU A 107 13.50 4.12 1.63
N ALA A 108 13.12 3.14 2.46
CA ALA A 108 11.82 2.46 2.40
C ALA A 108 10.76 3.05 3.33
N ALA A 109 11.11 4.06 4.13
CA ALA A 109 10.18 4.63 5.09
C ALA A 109 9.01 5.31 4.38
N PRO A 110 7.77 5.16 4.89
CA PRO A 110 6.63 5.89 4.36
C PRO A 110 6.91 7.40 4.39
N SER A 111 6.44 8.15 3.40
CA SER A 111 6.65 9.61 3.37
C SER A 111 5.66 10.37 4.26
N GLU A 112 4.49 9.78 4.52
CA GLU A 112 3.42 10.33 5.35
C GLU A 112 2.68 9.18 6.04
N CYS A 113 2.25 9.34 7.29
CA CYS A 113 1.28 8.42 7.91
C CYS A 113 0.48 9.07 9.03
N ASP A 114 -0.75 8.60 9.20
CA ASP A 114 -1.60 8.99 10.33
C ASP A 114 -1.00 8.47 11.64
N ARG A 115 -0.78 9.37 12.61
CA ARG A 115 -0.21 9.02 13.92
C ARG A 115 -1.14 8.10 14.73
N PRO A 116 -0.63 7.04 15.38
CA PRO A 116 -1.38 6.24 16.35
C PRO A 116 -2.02 7.10 17.44
N GLY A 117 -3.33 6.93 17.67
CA GLY A 117 -4.13 7.75 18.59
C GLY A 117 -4.40 9.18 18.13
N GLY A 118 -3.90 9.58 16.96
CA GLY A 118 -4.22 10.84 16.30
C GLY A 118 -5.50 10.76 15.48
N GLU A 119 -5.92 11.90 14.92
CA GLU A 119 -7.02 11.94 13.96
C GLU A 119 -6.59 11.36 12.61
N SER A 120 -7.49 10.61 11.95
CA SER A 120 -7.26 10.17 10.58
C SER A 120 -7.27 11.35 9.61
N SER A 121 -6.38 11.33 8.62
CA SER A 121 -6.33 12.30 7.52
C SER A 121 -7.43 12.12 6.46
N GLY A 122 -8.28 11.10 6.60
CA GLY A 122 -9.44 10.87 5.74
C GLY A 122 -10.61 11.84 5.96
N SER A 123 -11.60 11.77 5.08
CA SER A 123 -12.89 12.42 5.29
C SER A 123 -13.57 11.88 6.56
N LYS A 124 -14.24 12.78 7.28
CA LYS A 124 -14.87 12.53 8.59
C LYS A 124 -16.41 12.53 8.48
N GLY A 125 -17.07 11.78 9.36
CA GLY A 125 -18.53 11.59 9.35
C GLY A 125 -18.93 10.23 9.94
N VAL A 126 -20.17 10.11 10.39
CA VAL A 126 -20.69 8.91 11.09
C VAL A 126 -20.71 7.65 10.22
N GLU A 127 -20.67 7.81 8.90
CA GLU A 127 -20.71 6.71 7.93
C GLU A 127 -19.31 6.16 7.59
N TYR A 128 -18.23 6.83 8.02
CA TYR A 128 -16.89 6.40 7.69
C TYR A 128 -16.35 5.37 8.70
N PRO A 129 -15.72 4.28 8.23
CA PRO A 129 -15.20 3.24 9.10
C PRO A 129 -13.97 3.73 9.89
N THR A 130 -13.60 3.00 10.94
CA THR A 130 -12.29 3.16 11.57
C THR A 130 -11.20 2.78 10.57
N ARG A 131 -10.34 3.74 10.27
CA ARG A 131 -9.30 3.61 9.25
C ARG A 131 -8.13 4.54 9.51
N PHE A 132 -7.01 4.27 8.86
CA PHE A 132 -5.88 5.20 8.79
C PHE A 132 -5.27 5.22 7.39
N PHE A 133 -4.55 6.28 7.07
CA PHE A 133 -3.84 6.42 5.81
C PHE A 133 -2.33 6.48 6.01
N ALA A 134 -1.61 6.04 4.98
CA ALA A 134 -0.19 6.28 4.82
C ALA A 134 0.13 6.57 3.35
N ARG A 135 1.28 7.17 3.10
CA ARG A 135 1.93 7.17 1.81
C ARG A 135 3.18 6.32 1.90
N ASP A 136 3.37 5.41 0.96
CA ASP A 136 4.62 4.65 0.87
C ASP A 136 5.82 5.59 0.60
N PHE A 137 7.01 5.02 0.50
CA PHE A 137 8.24 5.77 0.18
C PHE A 137 8.21 6.47 -1.19
N ALA A 138 7.33 6.05 -2.11
CA ALA A 138 7.17 6.64 -3.44
C ALA A 138 6.09 7.74 -3.49
N GLY A 139 5.26 7.86 -2.44
CA GLY A 139 4.15 8.81 -2.35
C GLY A 139 2.77 8.21 -2.69
N ASN A 140 2.67 6.91 -2.98
CA ASN A 140 1.40 6.23 -3.21
C ASN A 140 0.55 6.24 -1.94
N ARG A 141 -0.67 6.78 -2.03
CA ARG A 141 -1.62 6.74 -0.91
C ARG A 141 -2.13 5.33 -0.71
N LEU A 142 -2.21 4.91 0.55
CA LEU A 142 -2.75 3.62 1.00
C LEU A 142 -3.79 3.88 2.09
N GLU A 143 -4.91 3.17 2.06
CA GLU A 143 -5.92 3.17 3.12
C GLU A 143 -5.95 1.78 3.80
N PHE A 144 -6.17 1.76 5.11
CA PHE A 144 -6.38 0.55 5.89
C PHE A 144 -7.66 0.71 6.69
N SER A 145 -8.61 -0.21 6.53
CA SER A 145 -9.94 -0.17 7.15
C SER A 145 -10.35 -1.55 7.65
N LEU A 146 -11.30 -1.59 8.59
CA LEU A 146 -12.04 -2.81 8.96
C LEU A 146 -12.87 -3.36 7.80
#